data_AF-A0A2D6GKK8-F1
#
_entry.id   AF-A0A2D6GKK8-F1
#
_cell.length_a   1.000
_cell.length_b   1.000
_cell.length_c   1.000
_cell.angle_alpha   90.00
_cell.angle_beta   90.00
_cell.angle_gamma   90.00
#
_symmetry.space_group_name_H-M   'P 1'
#
loop_
_entity.id
_entity.type
_entity.pdbx_description
1 polymer ?
#
loop_
_entity_poly.entity_id
_entity_poly.type
_entity_poly.pdbx_seq_one_letter_code
_entity_poly.pdbx_strand_id
1 'polypeptide(L)'
;MEIGSIREETFVAETSVAENISASLVEQGLESVILEYAISIFPFSGAFENVPGYREDELPELIQGLISEGIVKVGFYFEEMQENLTIFYFLRLNEEKHVVLGLDPKEVSVSISNVKGIFRLNDEQYVNLLKIPHC
;
A
#
# COMPACT_ATOMS: atom_id res chain seq x y z
N MET A 1 14.84 -68.36 21.10
CA MET A 1 14.10 -67.38 20.27
C MET A 1 14.55 -66.01 20.69
N GLU A 2 15.27 -65.35 19.79
CA GLU A 2 15.61 -63.93 19.78
C GLU A 2 14.29 -63.10 19.87
N ILE A 3 14.22 -61.88 20.38
CA ILE A 3 14.64 -60.54 19.88
C ILE A 3 13.95 -59.58 20.91
N GLY A 4 14.43 -58.43 21.36
CA GLY A 4 15.57 -57.62 21.01
C GLY A 4 15.37 -56.21 21.59
N SER A 5 16.50 -55.59 21.93
CA SER A 5 16.82 -54.16 21.84
C SER A 5 15.72 -53.13 22.16
N ILE A 6 15.92 -52.45 23.29
CA ILE A 6 15.72 -51.00 23.44
C ILE A 6 16.21 -50.30 22.16
N ARG A 7 15.32 -49.63 21.44
CA ARG A 7 15.68 -48.68 20.38
C ARG A 7 15.48 -47.28 20.95
N GLU A 8 16.59 -46.57 21.12
CA GLU A 8 16.60 -45.11 21.12
C GLU A 8 16.04 -44.66 19.77
N GLU A 9 14.82 -44.15 19.75
CA GLU A 9 14.33 -43.40 18.61
C GLU A 9 15.02 -42.04 18.63
N THR A 10 16.08 -41.94 17.84
CA THR A 10 16.63 -40.66 17.41
C THR A 10 15.54 -39.96 16.59
N PHE A 11 14.78 -39.07 17.22
CA PHE A 11 13.92 -38.16 16.49
C PHE A 11 14.85 -37.18 15.76
N VAL A 12 15.09 -37.47 14.48
CA VAL A 12 15.72 -36.53 13.56
C VAL A 12 14.81 -35.30 13.58
N ALA A 13 15.31 -34.23 14.20
CA ALA A 13 14.72 -32.92 14.05
C ALA A 13 14.78 -32.59 12.57
N GLU A 14 13.64 -32.75 11.88
CA GLU A 14 13.39 -32.10 10.62
C GLU A 14 13.60 -30.62 10.88
N THR A 15 14.77 -30.15 10.44
CA THR A 15 15.05 -28.74 10.29
C THR A 15 14.06 -28.29 9.22
N SER A 16 12.88 -27.85 9.68
CA SER A 16 12.01 -27.04 8.86
C SER A 16 12.83 -25.80 8.54
N VAL A 17 13.39 -25.82 7.34
CA VAL A 17 13.84 -24.64 6.63
C VAL A 17 12.57 -23.86 6.29
N ALA A 18 11.88 -23.37 7.32
CA ALA A 18 11.17 -22.12 7.22
C ALA A 18 12.29 -21.10 7.08
N GLU A 19 12.78 -20.96 5.84
CA GLU A 19 13.53 -19.79 5.40
C GLU A 19 12.83 -18.60 6.03
N ASN A 20 13.57 -17.87 6.88
CA ASN A 20 13.17 -16.56 7.34
C ASN A 20 13.10 -15.67 6.10
N ILE A 21 12.00 -15.77 5.35
CA ILE A 21 11.61 -14.74 4.40
C ILE A 21 11.46 -13.51 5.30
N SER A 22 12.43 -12.62 5.24
CA SER A 22 12.44 -11.45 6.10
C SER A 22 11.12 -10.72 5.89
N ALA A 23 10.49 -10.24 6.97
CA ALA A 23 9.25 -9.49 6.88
C ALA A 23 9.34 -8.38 5.81
N SER A 24 10.54 -7.81 5.63
CA SER A 24 10.85 -6.83 4.58
C SER A 24 10.65 -7.32 3.14
N LEU A 25 10.88 -8.60 2.83
CA LEU A 25 10.70 -9.18 1.49
C LEU A 25 9.22 -9.38 1.16
N VAL A 26 8.42 -9.77 2.17
CA VAL A 26 6.97 -9.88 2.05
C VAL A 26 6.33 -8.50 1.96
N GLU A 27 6.79 -7.55 2.76
CA GLU A 27 6.35 -6.14 2.73
C GLU A 27 6.68 -5.49 1.38
N GLN A 28 7.88 -5.70 0.83
CA GLN A 28 8.23 -5.23 -0.52
C GLN A 28 7.35 -5.83 -1.61
N GLY A 29 6.97 -7.10 -1.48
CA GLY A 29 6.02 -7.75 -2.38
C GLY A 29 4.63 -7.12 -2.30
N LEU A 30 4.13 -6.89 -1.09
CA LEU A 30 2.83 -6.28 -0.85
C LEU A 30 2.77 -4.82 -1.33
N GLU A 31 3.79 -4.02 -1.02
CA GLU A 31 3.90 -2.64 -1.50
C GLU A 31 3.89 -2.57 -3.03
N SER A 32 4.60 -3.47 -3.71
CA SER A 32 4.62 -3.51 -5.17
C SER A 32 3.25 -3.85 -5.76
N VAL A 33 2.55 -4.84 -5.19
CA VAL A 33 1.19 -5.21 -5.63
C VAL A 33 0.19 -4.07 -5.38
N ILE A 34 0.29 -3.40 -4.23
CA ILE A 34 -0.55 -2.24 -3.92
C ILE A 34 -0.26 -1.09 -4.88
N LEU A 35 1.01 -0.89 -5.27
CA LEU A 35 1.39 0.13 -6.24
C LEU A 35 0.74 -0.11 -7.60
N GLU A 36 0.90 -1.33 -8.12
CA GLU A 36 0.32 -1.73 -9.40
C GLU A 36 -1.20 -1.56 -9.39
N TYR A 37 -1.85 -2.00 -8.31
CA TYR A 37 -3.29 -1.83 -8.14
C TYR A 37 -3.69 -0.34 -8.09
N ALA A 38 -3.02 0.48 -7.27
CA ALA A 38 -3.30 1.90 -7.15
C ALA A 38 -3.11 2.66 -8.47
N ILE A 39 -2.10 2.30 -9.27
CA ILE A 39 -1.93 2.88 -10.60
C ILE A 39 -3.13 2.51 -11.50
N SER A 40 -3.58 1.26 -11.47
CA SER A 40 -4.69 0.78 -12.31
C SER A 40 -6.04 1.43 -12.00
N ILE A 41 -6.24 1.89 -10.76
CA ILE A 41 -7.50 2.50 -10.28
C ILE A 41 -7.36 4.00 -9.97
N PHE A 42 -6.39 4.69 -10.58
CA PHE A 42 -6.14 6.11 -10.31
C PHE A 42 -7.36 6.97 -10.70
N PRO A 43 -7.94 7.76 -9.78
CA PRO A 43 -9.29 8.34 -9.93
C PRO A 43 -9.39 9.46 -10.97
N PHE A 44 -8.27 9.97 -11.47
CA PHE A 44 -8.24 11.03 -12.47
C PHE A 44 -7.68 10.58 -13.82
N SER A 45 -7.59 9.28 -14.08
CA SER A 45 -7.16 8.74 -15.38
C SER A 45 -7.86 9.42 -16.56
N GLY A 46 -9.20 9.52 -16.52
CA GLY A 46 -10.01 10.16 -17.57
C GLY A 46 -9.77 11.66 -17.73
N ALA A 47 -9.17 12.35 -16.75
CA ALA A 47 -8.80 13.76 -16.92
C ALA A 47 -7.63 13.92 -17.91
N PHE A 48 -6.75 12.92 -17.99
CA PHE A 48 -5.58 12.95 -18.87
C PHE A 48 -5.92 12.68 -20.35
N GLU A 49 -7.03 12.02 -20.65
CA GLU A 49 -7.53 11.81 -22.02
C GLU A 49 -7.72 13.13 -22.79
N ASN A 50 -7.95 14.23 -22.07
CA ASN A 50 -8.18 15.55 -22.65
C ASN A 50 -6.90 16.37 -22.83
N VAL A 51 -5.73 15.84 -22.43
CA VAL A 51 -4.45 16.54 -22.56
C VAL A 51 -3.91 16.37 -23.98
N PRO A 52 -3.74 17.46 -24.76
CA PRO A 52 -3.26 17.34 -26.14
C PRO A 52 -1.88 16.67 -26.22
N GLY A 53 -1.76 15.64 -27.06
CA GLY A 53 -0.50 14.93 -27.31
C GLY A 53 -0.16 13.84 -26.28
N TYR A 54 -0.99 13.67 -25.26
CA TYR A 54 -0.86 12.59 -24.29
C TYR A 54 -1.44 11.27 -24.81
N ARG A 55 -0.81 10.13 -24.47
CA ARG A 55 -1.34 8.81 -24.80
C ARG A 55 -1.71 8.05 -23.53
N GLU A 56 -2.82 7.31 -23.59
CA GLU A 56 -3.35 6.58 -22.43
C GLU A 56 -2.38 5.50 -21.90
N ASP A 57 -1.60 4.87 -22.78
CA ASP A 57 -0.58 3.89 -22.42
C ASP A 57 0.61 4.50 -21.66
N GLU A 58 0.76 5.83 -21.65
CA GLU A 58 1.77 6.56 -20.88
C GLU A 58 1.31 6.85 -19.43
N LEU A 59 0.04 6.58 -19.09
CA LEU A 59 -0.53 6.86 -17.77
C LEU A 59 0.11 6.08 -16.63
N PRO A 60 0.31 4.76 -16.74
CA PRO A 60 0.94 4.01 -15.66
C PRO A 60 2.34 4.55 -15.32
N GLU A 61 3.15 4.84 -16.35
CA GLU A 61 4.50 5.39 -16.18
C GLU A 61 4.49 6.79 -15.56
N LEU A 62 3.56 7.65 -16.00
CA LEU A 62 3.39 8.99 -15.44
C LEU A 62 3.03 8.93 -13.94
N ILE A 63 2.01 8.15 -13.58
CA ILE A 63 1.58 8.05 -12.18
C ILE A 63 2.70 7.44 -11.32
N GLN A 64 3.39 6.42 -11.82
CA GLN A 64 4.55 5.83 -11.14
C GLN A 64 5.68 6.85 -10.92
N GLY A 65 5.95 7.71 -11.91
CA GLY A 65 6.90 8.81 -11.80
C GLY A 65 6.50 9.80 -10.71
N LEU A 66 5.25 10.26 -10.71
CA LEU A 66 4.72 11.18 -9.68
C LEU A 66 4.81 10.59 -8.27
N ILE A 67 4.59 9.28 -8.13
CA ILE A 67 4.72 8.56 -6.85
C ILE A 67 6.19 8.47 -6.41
N SER A 68 7.09 8.15 -7.34
CA SER A 68 8.52 8.01 -7.08
C SER A 68 9.17 9.35 -6.66
N GLU A 69 8.70 10.46 -7.24
CA GLU A 69 9.10 11.82 -6.89
C GLU A 69 8.44 12.34 -5.59
N GLY A 70 7.49 11.57 -5.04
CA GLY A 70 6.72 11.92 -3.86
C GLY A 70 5.76 13.11 -4.06
N ILE A 71 5.43 13.43 -5.32
CA ILE A 71 4.41 14.42 -5.68
C ILE A 71 3.03 13.86 -5.33
N VAL A 72 2.80 12.61 -5.69
CA VAL A 72 1.67 11.81 -5.23
C VAL A 72 2.19 10.81 -4.20
N LYS A 73 1.46 10.62 -3.11
CA LYS A 73 1.71 9.51 -2.17
C LYS A 73 0.48 8.62 -2.14
N VAL A 74 0.67 7.33 -1.90
CA VAL A 74 -0.42 6.35 -1.85
C VAL A 74 -0.51 5.82 -0.43
N GLY A 75 -1.60 6.14 0.27
CA GLY A 75 -1.90 5.53 1.56
C GLY A 75 -2.91 4.41 1.36
N PHE A 76 -2.74 3.29 2.05
CA PHE A 76 -3.71 2.21 2.02
C PHE A 76 -4.19 1.85 3.42
N TYR A 77 -5.46 1.51 3.54
CA TYR A 77 -6.05 0.93 4.73
C TYR A 77 -6.54 -0.47 4.41
N PHE A 78 -6.15 -1.45 5.23
CA PHE A 78 -6.59 -2.84 5.08
C PHE A 78 -7.39 -3.24 6.31
N GLU A 79 -8.67 -3.50 6.12
CA GLU A 79 -9.58 -4.00 7.15
C GLU A 79 -9.53 -5.53 7.18
N GLU A 80 -8.77 -6.09 8.11
CA GLU A 80 -8.47 -7.53 8.19
C GLU A 80 -9.74 -8.40 8.33
N MET A 81 -10.75 -7.92 9.06
CA MET A 81 -11.99 -8.69 9.27
C MET A 81 -12.88 -8.78 8.03
N GLN A 82 -12.80 -7.80 7.12
CA GLN A 82 -13.63 -7.73 5.91
C GLN A 82 -12.81 -8.02 4.64
N GLU A 83 -11.50 -8.30 4.79
CA GLU A 83 -10.55 -8.45 3.70
C GLU A 83 -10.62 -7.29 2.69
N ASN A 84 -10.88 -6.07 3.19
CA ASN A 84 -11.15 -4.92 2.35
C ASN A 84 -9.94 -3.98 2.28
N LEU A 85 -9.56 -3.59 1.06
CA LEU A 85 -8.46 -2.67 0.80
C LEU A 85 -9.00 -1.34 0.28
N THR A 86 -8.77 -0.28 1.04
CA THR A 86 -9.08 1.09 0.64
C THR A 86 -7.80 1.84 0.27
N ILE A 87 -7.79 2.47 -0.90
CA ILE A 87 -6.67 3.27 -1.39
C ILE A 87 -7.00 4.76 -1.33
N PHE A 88 -6.06 5.55 -0.83
CA PHE A 88 -6.10 7.00 -0.78
C PHE A 88 -4.90 7.58 -1.52
N TYR A 89 -5.15 8.60 -2.35
CA TYR A 89 -4.10 9.31 -3.05
C TYR A 89 -3.92 10.69 -2.45
N PHE A 90 -2.69 11.06 -2.16
CA PHE A 90 -2.34 12.30 -1.49
C PHE A 90 -1.49 13.16 -2.43
N LEU A 91 -2.00 14.32 -2.82
CA LEU A 91 -1.24 15.31 -3.57
C LEU A 91 -0.44 16.16 -2.59
N ARG A 92 0.89 16.16 -2.73
CA ARG A 92 1.80 16.98 -1.94
C ARG A 92 1.68 18.44 -2.34
N LEU A 93 1.27 19.29 -1.40
CA LEU A 93 1.27 20.75 -1.57
C LEU A 93 2.61 21.36 -1.14
N ASN A 94 3.18 20.88 -0.04
CA ASN A 94 4.53 21.21 0.43
C ASN A 94 5.10 20.01 1.22
N GLU A 95 6.24 20.19 1.91
CA GLU A 95 6.93 19.09 2.62
C GLU A 95 6.02 18.34 3.62
N GLU A 96 5.06 19.03 4.25
CA GLU A 96 4.21 18.45 5.29
C GLU A 96 2.74 18.34 4.87
N LYS A 97 2.23 19.29 4.08
CA LYS A 97 0.81 19.44 3.76
C LYS A 97 0.43 18.68 2.51
N HIS A 98 -0.63 17.88 2.63
CA HIS A 98 -1.14 17.04 1.55
C HIS A 98 -2.66 17.14 1.46
N VAL A 99 -3.19 17.06 0.25
CA VAL A 99 -4.63 17.00 -0.04
C VAL A 99 -5.00 15.59 -0.48
N VAL A 100 -6.09 15.06 0.07
CA VAL A 100 -6.61 13.77 -0.37
C VAL A 100 -7.44 13.94 -1.63
N LEU A 101 -7.04 13.23 -2.67
CA LEU A 101 -7.70 13.22 -3.97
C LEU A 101 -8.98 12.38 -3.89
N GLY A 102 -10.09 12.93 -4.40
CA GLY A 102 -11.40 12.27 -4.39
C GLY A 102 -12.25 12.53 -3.14
N LEU A 103 -11.74 13.28 -2.16
CA LEU A 103 -12.48 13.75 -0.99
C LEU A 103 -12.55 15.29 -0.98
N ASP A 104 -13.43 15.86 -0.13
CA ASP A 104 -13.52 17.32 0.00
C ASP A 104 -12.21 17.89 0.60
N PRO A 105 -11.45 18.71 -0.14
CA PRO A 105 -10.16 19.20 0.31
C PRO A 105 -10.24 20.15 1.51
N LYS A 106 -11.41 20.74 1.80
CA LYS A 106 -11.59 21.63 2.97
C LYS A 106 -11.58 20.86 4.27
N GLU A 107 -12.00 19.60 4.22
CA GLU A 107 -12.24 18.76 5.40
C GLU A 107 -11.16 17.69 5.57
N VAL A 108 -10.37 17.42 4.52
CA VAL A 108 -9.40 16.32 4.48
C VAL A 108 -8.00 16.78 4.08
N SER A 109 -7.53 17.90 4.66
CA SER A 109 -6.12 18.31 4.61
C SER A 109 -5.35 17.64 5.73
N VAL A 110 -4.35 16.83 5.40
CA VAL A 110 -3.56 16.09 6.39
C VAL A 110 -2.08 16.45 6.32
N SER A 111 -1.43 16.34 7.48
CA SER A 111 0.03 16.34 7.53
C SER A 111 0.51 14.90 7.39
N ILE A 112 1.29 14.63 6.35
CA ILE A 112 1.93 13.32 6.15
C ILE A 112 3.42 13.55 6.28
N SER A 113 4.03 12.80 7.19
CA SER A 113 5.47 12.78 7.42
C SER A 113 6.23 12.43 6.13
N ASN A 114 7.57 12.50 6.19
CA ASN A 114 8.44 12.36 5.02
C ASN A 114 8.56 10.91 4.50
N VAL A 115 7.42 10.26 4.26
CA VAL A 115 7.30 8.96 3.61
C VAL A 115 7.19 9.19 2.10
N LYS A 116 7.99 8.47 1.34
CA LYS A 116 7.93 8.42 -0.14
C LYS A 116 7.18 7.17 -0.55
N GLY A 117 6.42 7.23 -1.63
CA GLY A 117 5.73 6.06 -2.17
C GLY A 117 4.48 5.68 -1.38
N ILE A 118 4.44 4.41 -0.95
CA ILE A 118 3.28 3.76 -0.34
C ILE A 118 3.43 3.68 1.17
N PHE A 119 2.33 3.85 1.90
CA PHE A 119 2.32 3.65 3.35
C PHE A 119 0.97 3.14 3.86
N ARG A 120 0.99 2.36 4.95
CA ARG A 120 -0.21 1.88 5.62
C ARG A 120 -0.78 2.97 6.52
N LEU A 121 -2.09 3.17 6.46
CA LEU A 121 -2.86 3.98 7.41
C LEU A 121 -3.27 3.12 8.60
N ASN A 122 -3.21 3.69 9.80
CA ASN A 122 -3.81 3.09 10.98
C ASN A 122 -5.31 3.47 11.09
N ASP A 123 -6.03 2.82 12.01
CA ASP A 123 -7.47 3.03 12.20
C ASP A 123 -7.82 4.48 12.49
N GLU A 124 -7.04 5.17 13.34
CA GLU A 124 -7.27 6.57 13.68
C GLU A 124 -7.11 7.47 12.44
N GLN A 125 -6.06 7.26 11.66
CA GLN A 125 -5.82 8.00 10.42
C GLN A 125 -6.95 7.74 9.41
N TYR A 126 -7.34 6.49 9.21
CA TYR A 126 -8.42 6.11 8.31
C TYR A 126 -9.76 6.77 8.71
N VAL A 127 -10.16 6.64 9.97
CA VAL A 127 -11.41 7.24 10.48
C VAL A 127 -11.37 8.76 10.37
N ASN A 128 -10.22 9.38 10.66
CA ASN A 128 -10.06 10.84 10.52
C ASN A 128 -10.21 11.30 9.07
N LEU A 129 -9.73 10.52 8.10
CA LEU A 129 -9.88 10.82 6.67
C LEU A 129 -11.33 10.69 6.19
N LEU A 130 -12.09 9.77 6.76
CA LEU A 130 -13.49 9.53 6.40
C LEU A 130 -14.48 10.50 7.07
N LYS A 131 -14.02 11.44 7.89
CA LYS A 131 -14.91 12.43 8.51
C LYS A 131 -15.55 13.29 7.42
N ILE A 132 -16.85 13.06 7.21
CA ILE A 132 -17.70 13.90 6.39
C ILE A 132 -18.01 15.17 7.20
N PRO A 133 -17.94 16.39 6.62
CA PRO A 133 -18.30 17.60 7.33
C PRO A 133 -19.70 17.49 7.94
N HIS A 134 -19.86 17.99 9.16
CA HIS A 134 -21.19 18.27 9.68
C HIS A 134 -21.78 19.43 8.88
N CYS A 135 -22.80 19.13 8.08
CA CYS A 135 -23.64 20.11 7.39
C CYS A 135 -24.28 21.11 8.36
#